data_AF-A0A7X4ZAI2-F1
#
_entry.id   AF-A0A7X4ZAI2-F1
#
_cell.length_a   1.000
_cell.length_b   1.000
_cell.length_c   1.000
_cell.angle_alpha   90.00
_cell.angle_beta   90.00
_cell.angle_gamma   90.00
#
_symmetry.space_group_name_H-M   'P 1'
#
loop_
_entity.id
_entity.type
_entity.pdbx_description
1 polymer ?
#
loop_
_entity_poly.entity_id
_entity_poly.type
_entity_poly.pdbx_seq_one_letter_code
_entity_poly.pdbx_strand_id
1 'polypeptide(L)' 'MDISTLTPDKQVKLQYWLDVIRQCRASGLTNQAWCEQHDISLKSYYYWIAKIRKLALEELPRKRNGSRPAMVQT' A
#
# COMPACT_ATOMS: atom_id res chain seq x y z
N MET A 1 -3.86 -6.07 -11.16
CA MET A 1 -4.86 -7.10 -10.83
C MET A 1 -6.05 -6.34 -10.32
N ASP A 2 -7.18 -6.44 -11.02
CA ASP A 2 -8.40 -5.73 -10.66
C ASP A 2 -8.86 -6.19 -9.27
N ILE A 3 -9.12 -5.23 -8.36
CA ILE A 3 -9.57 -5.49 -6.99
C ILE A 3 -10.83 -6.37 -6.98
N SER A 4 -11.65 -6.27 -8.04
CA SER A 4 -12.87 -7.05 -8.27
C SER A 4 -12.60 -8.53 -8.57
N THR A 5 -11.36 -8.92 -8.89
CA THR A 5 -10.96 -10.32 -9.16
C THR A 5 -10.44 -11.05 -7.93
N LEU A 6 -10.40 -10.38 -6.77
CA LEU A 6 -9.96 -10.99 -5.52
C LEU A 6 -11.01 -11.93 -4.96
N THR A 7 -10.56 -12.98 -4.25
CA THR A 7 -11.49 -13.80 -3.46
C THR A 7 -12.11 -12.97 -2.35
N PRO A 8 -13.34 -13.28 -1.88
CA PRO A 8 -14.02 -12.51 -0.85
C PRO A 8 -13.18 -12.26 0.41
N ASP A 9 -12.44 -13.26 0.87
CA ASP A 9 -11.50 -13.15 2.00
C ASP A 9 -10.42 -12.08 1.78
N LYS A 10 -9.83 -12.04 0.57
CA LYS A 10 -8.81 -11.07 0.22
C LYS A 10 -9.38 -9.65 0.16
N GLN A 11 -10.63 -9.49 -0.29
CA GLN A 11 -11.32 -8.20 -0.33
C GLN A 11 -11.62 -7.68 1.08
N VAL A 12 -12.15 -8.53 1.97
CA VAL A 12 -12.40 -8.18 3.37
C VAL A 12 -11.09 -7.75 4.05
N LYS A 13 -10.02 -8.51 3.84
CA LYS A 13 -8.71 -8.18 4.39
C LYS A 13 -8.18 -6.86 3.84
N LEU A 14 -8.34 -6.60 2.55
CA LEU A 14 -7.95 -5.33 1.93
C LEU A 14 -8.71 -4.15 2.53
N GLN A 15 -10.03 -4.28 2.70
CA GLN A 15 -10.88 -3.25 3.32
C GLN A 15 -10.47 -2.97 4.76
N TYR A 16 -10.21 -4.01 5.56
CA TYR A 16 -9.69 -3.85 6.91
C TYR A 16 -8.41 -3.01 6.94
N TRP A 17 -7.42 -3.33 6.09
CA TRP A 17 -6.16 -2.61 6.07
C TRP A 17 -6.27 -1.17 5.53
N LEU A 18 -7.20 -0.91 4.62
CA LEU A 18 -7.53 0.46 4.20
C LEU A 18 -8.09 1.27 5.37
N ASP A 19 -8.95 0.68 6.17
CA ASP A 19 -9.55 1.30 7.34
C ASP A 19 -8.49 1.61 8.41
N VAL A 20 -7.66 0.62 8.74
CA VAL A 20 -6.50 0.77 9.63
C VAL A 20 -5.60 1.93 9.23
N ILE A 21 -5.23 2.02 7.95
CA ILE A 21 -4.37 3.11 7.44
C ILE A 21 -5.09 4.47 7.54
N ARG A 22 -6.40 4.51 7.28
CA ARG A 22 -7.19 5.74 7.40
C ARG A 22 -7.25 6.23 8.85
N GLN A 23 -7.53 5.33 9.79
CA GLN A 23 -7.55 5.64 11.23
C GLN A 23 -6.18 6.12 11.72
N CYS A 24 -5.11 5.41 11.35
CA CYS A 24 -3.75 5.80 11.72
C CYS A 24 -3.42 7.22 11.24
N ARG A 25 -3.77 7.57 9.99
CA ARG A 25 -3.56 8.93 9.46
C ARG A 25 -4.41 9.99 10.15
N ALA A 26 -5.66 9.66 10.46
CA ALA A 26 -6.57 10.58 11.16
C ALA A 26 -6.15 10.83 12.62
N SER A 27 -5.42 9.90 13.24
CA SER A 27 -4.97 10.03 14.63
C SER A 27 -3.93 11.14 14.85
N GLY A 28 -3.20 11.56 13.82
CA GLY A 28 -2.07 12.47 13.94
C GLY A 28 -0.83 11.89 14.66
N LEU A 29 -0.89 10.63 15.10
CA LEU A 29 0.24 9.93 15.71
C LEU A 29 1.24 9.44 14.65
N THR A 30 2.45 9.14 15.09
CA THR A 30 3.39 8.40 14.24
C THR A 30 2.86 6.99 14.00
N ASN A 31 3.21 6.39 12.85
CA ASN A 31 2.79 5.02 12.52
C ASN A 31 3.18 4.02 13.63
N GLN A 32 4.36 4.21 14.25
CA GLN A 32 4.83 3.33 15.32
C GLN A 32 3.96 3.44 16.57
N ALA A 33 3.71 4.65 17.07
CA ALA A 33 2.90 4.87 18.27
C ALA A 33 1.47 4.37 18.09
N TRP A 34 0.87 4.63 16.92
CA TRP A 34 -0.48 4.14 16.62
C TRP A 34 -0.52 2.61 16.51
N CYS A 35 0.45 2.00 15.82
CA CYS A 35 0.52 0.54 15.72
C CYS A 35 0.66 -0.13 17.10
N GLU A 36 1.48 0.44 17.99
CA GLU A 36 1.67 -0.08 19.35
C GLU A 36 0.39 0.02 20.19
N GLN A 37 -0.32 1.16 20.14
CA GLN A 37 -1.58 1.35 20.87
C GLN A 37 -2.72 0.43 20.41
N HIS A 38 -2.69 0.02 19.14
CA HIS A 38 -3.75 -0.78 18.52
C HIS A 38 -3.38 -2.26 18.34
N ASP A 39 -2.28 -2.72 18.95
CA ASP A 39 -1.75 -4.09 18.83
C ASP A 39 -1.55 -4.54 17.37
N ILE A 40 -1.09 -3.61 16.54
CA ILE A 40 -0.79 -3.86 15.13
C ILE A 40 0.71 -3.97 14.96
N SER A 41 1.15 -5.08 14.37
CA SER A 41 2.56 -5.22 13.99
C SER A 41 2.97 -4.14 12.99
N LEU A 42 3.96 -3.33 13.35
CA LEU A 42 4.52 -2.30 12.47
C LEU A 42 5.01 -2.88 11.14
N LYS A 43 5.55 -4.12 11.16
CA LYS A 43 5.97 -4.84 9.96
C LYS A 43 4.78 -5.13 9.03
N SER A 44 3.69 -5.64 9.58
CA SER A 44 2.45 -5.90 8.83
C SER A 44 1.87 -4.61 8.27
N TYR A 45 1.87 -3.54 9.06
CA TYR A 45 1.39 -2.22 8.63
C TYR A 45 2.11 -1.72 7.37
N TYR A 46 3.44 -1.71 7.39
CA TYR A 46 4.21 -1.29 6.20
C TYR A 46 4.06 -2.24 5.01
N TYR A 47 3.96 -3.55 5.25
CA TYR A 47 3.68 -4.52 4.20
C TYR A 47 2.36 -4.19 3.48
N TRP A 48 1.30 -3.90 4.23
CA TRP A 48 -0.01 -3.61 3.66
C TRP A 48 -0.07 -2.26 2.93
N ILE A 49 0.62 -1.23 3.43
CA ILE A 49 0.80 0.02 2.68
C ILE A 49 1.44 -0.25 1.32
N ALA A 50 2.54 -1.01 1.28
CA ALA A 50 3.23 -1.32 0.04
C ALA A 50 2.34 -2.13 -0.93
N LYS A 51 1.59 -3.10 -0.39
CA LYS A 51 0.66 -3.93 -1.17
C LYS A 51 -0.48 -3.10 -1.77
N ILE A 52 -1.12 -2.25 -0.97
CA ILE A 52 -2.20 -1.37 -1.41
C ILE A 52 -1.71 -0.39 -2.49
N ARG A 53 -0.52 0.20 -2.32
CA ARG A 53 0.09 1.04 -3.36
C ARG A 53 0.32 0.30 -4.67
N LYS A 54 0.82 -0.93 -4.63
CA LYS A 54 1.01 -1.74 -5.84
C LYS A 54 -0.31 -2.03 -6.54
N LEU A 55 -1.35 -2.42 -5.79
CA LEU A 55 -2.67 -2.65 -6.36
C LEU A 55 -3.21 -1.38 -7.02
N ALA A 56 -3.12 -0.22 -6.36
CA ALA A 56 -3.55 1.06 -6.95
C ALA A 56 -2.77 1.46 -8.20
N LEU A 57 -1.47 1.13 -8.28
CA LEU A 57 -0.64 1.41 -9.45
C LEU A 57 -0.88 0.45 -10.62
N GLU A 58 -1.25 -0.81 -10.35
CA GLU A 58 -1.60 -1.78 -11.39
C GLU A 58 -2.92 -1.42 -12.10
N GLU A 59 -3.80 -0.68 -11.43
CA GLU A 59 -5.05 -0.15 -11.99
C GLU A 59 -4.84 1.10 -12.85
N LEU A 60 -3.69 1.77 -12.74
CA LEU A 60 -3.37 2.91 -13.61
C LEU A 60 -2.85 2.40 -14.96
N PRO A 61 -3.32 2.93 -16.10
CA PRO A 61 -2.73 2.60 -17.38
C PRO A 61 -1.23 2.92 -17.34
N ARG A 62 -0.39 1.89 -17.50
CA ARG A 62 1.07 2.06 -17.45
C ARG A 62 1.45 3.11 -18.47
N LYS A 63 1.83 4.31 -18.02
CA LYS A 63 2.50 5.27 -18.89
C LYS A 63 3.82 4.62 -19.27
N ARG A 64 3.93 4.14 -20.51
CA ARG A 64 5.17 3.59 -21.09
C ARG A 64 6.18 4.73 -21.17
N ASN A 65 6.82 5.05 -20.05
CA ASN A 65 7.92 5.99 -20.00
C ASN A 65 9.14 5.24 -20.55
N GLY A 66 9.39 5.49 -21.84
CA GLY A 66 10.55 4.99 -22.54
C GLY A 66 11.85 5.38 -21.85
N SER A 67 12.84 4.50 -22.03
CA SER A 67 14.26 4.82 -22.09
C SER A 67 14.83 5.57 -20.88
N ARG A 68 15.42 4.81 -19.94
CA ARG A 68 16.56 5.30 -19.17
C ARG A 68 17.58 5.87 -20.17
N PRO A 69 18.01 7.14 -20.09
CA PRO A 69 19.18 7.55 -20.85
C PRO A 69 20.36 6.72 -20.31
N ALA A 70 21.02 5.98 -21.21
CA ALA A 70 22.28 5.35 -20.89
C ALA A 70 23.25 6.47 -20.53
N MET A 71 23.71 6.50 -19.28
CA MET A 71 24.82 7.36 -18.90
C MET A 71 26.03 6.88 -19.68
N VAL A 72 26.40 7.62 -20.73
CA VAL A 72 27.69 7.45 -21.39
C VAL A 72 28.74 7.99 -20.43
N GLN A 73 29.68 7.14 -20.05
CA GLN A 73 30.83 7.50 -19.23
C GLN A 73 31.93 7.99 -20.19
N THR A 74 32.41 9.20 -19.97
CA THR A 74 33.60 9.77 -20.66
C THR A 74 34.79 9.65 -19.73
#